data_AF-A0A321LEN1-F1
#
_entry.id   AF-A0A321LEN1-F1
#
_cell.length_a   1.000
_cell.length_b   1.000
_cell.length_c   1.000
_cell.angle_alpha   90.00
_cell.angle_beta   90.00
_cell.angle_gamma   90.00
#
_symmetry.space_group_name_H-M   'P 1'
#
loop_
_entity.id
_entity.type
_entity.pdbx_description
1 polymer ?
#
loop_
_entity_poly.entity_id
_entity_poly.type
_entity_poly.pdbx_seq_one_letter_code
_entity_poly.pdbx_strand_id
1 'polypeptide(L)'
;MARPLPRALEALKNRGWRGGLIRPHRAFAYLRVGFKEVFIATALVVSFTYAWFYLLAPVGRFWGQVFTYWTKALHLEGKVVMSPQQWTDHARFNLPYVAAGGGPVDPHTWWITGVATLAVFAVTYFISEEYTPWMYLLRFLVLIQGTALVYFVFFAARFPHDLPSYTVSMLYFGTILIGLIPLILGFTYYLFDFSFFKKLTLTAMSMGYLIVFFPFQYMLHVYMLQRSILFMPVLYFAFGPFLDVLVFVSLYSWGMSWKSQGKLVA
;
A
#
# COMPACT_ATOMS: atom_id res chain seq x y z
N MET A 1 12.31 -39.42 20.77
CA MET A 1 10.96 -39.86 20.35
C MET A 1 10.00 -39.67 21.51
N ALA A 2 9.07 -38.71 21.42
CA ALA A 2 8.07 -38.48 22.48
C ALA A 2 6.97 -39.56 22.39
N ARG A 3 6.62 -40.18 23.53
CA ARG A 3 5.51 -41.15 23.61
C ARG A 3 4.20 -40.46 23.23
N PRO A 4 3.32 -41.08 22.42
CA PRO A 4 2.01 -40.51 22.12
C PRO A 4 1.20 -40.33 23.41
N LEU A 5 0.57 -39.16 23.55
CA LEU A 5 -0.28 -38.87 24.70
C LEU A 5 -1.49 -39.83 24.70
N PRO A 6 -1.96 -40.27 25.88
CA PRO A 6 -3.19 -41.03 25.99
C PRO A 6 -4.35 -40.30 25.31
N ARG A 7 -5.21 -41.01 24.57
CA ARG A 7 -6.36 -40.43 23.81
C ARG A 7 -7.23 -39.47 24.65
N ALA A 8 -7.31 -39.68 25.95
CA ALA A 8 -8.03 -38.81 26.90
C ALA A 8 -7.42 -37.40 27.01
N LEU A 9 -6.09 -37.27 26.92
CA LEU A 9 -5.36 -36.00 26.96
C LEU A 9 -5.45 -35.24 25.63
N GLU A 10 -5.49 -35.95 24.49
CA GLU A 10 -5.74 -35.32 23.19
C GLU A 10 -7.14 -34.69 23.12
N ALA A 11 -8.14 -35.33 23.73
CA ALA A 11 -9.50 -34.81 23.79
C ALA A 11 -9.64 -33.52 24.63
N LEU A 12 -8.79 -33.34 25.65
CA LEU A 12 -8.75 -32.12 26.48
C LEU A 12 -8.14 -30.92 25.74
N LYS A 13 -7.29 -31.16 24.75
CA LYS A 13 -6.62 -30.11 23.95
C LYS A 13 -7.60 -29.25 23.15
N ASN A 14 -8.76 -29.82 22.80
CA ASN A 14 -9.82 -29.16 22.04
C ASN A 14 -11.01 -28.76 22.92
N ARG A 15 -10.85 -28.66 24.25
CA ARG A 15 -11.89 -28.19 25.16
C ARG A 15 -11.51 -26.84 25.75
N GLY A 16 -12.43 -25.89 25.67
CA GLY A 16 -12.30 -24.60 26.34
C GLY A 16 -12.51 -24.74 27.85
N TRP A 17 -12.09 -23.72 28.58
CA TRP A 17 -12.26 -23.61 30.04
C TRP A 17 -13.69 -23.90 30.54
N ARG A 18 -14.72 -23.64 29.73
CA ARG A 18 -16.14 -23.94 30.04
C ARG A 18 -16.63 -25.31 29.55
N GLY A 19 -15.74 -26.21 29.14
CA GLY A 19 -16.09 -27.55 28.63
C GLY A 19 -16.60 -27.59 27.19
N GLY A 20 -16.72 -26.44 26.52
CA GLY A 20 -17.09 -26.36 25.10
C GLY A 20 -15.99 -26.87 24.18
N LEU A 21 -16.34 -27.56 23.10
CA LEU A 21 -15.39 -27.97 22.06
C LEU A 21 -14.88 -26.73 21.31
N ILE A 22 -13.58 -26.46 21.43
CA ILE A 22 -12.87 -25.51 20.56
C ILE A 22 -12.79 -26.18 19.19
N ARG A 23 -13.76 -25.87 18.33
CA ARG A 23 -13.67 -26.26 16.92
C ARG A 23 -12.45 -25.54 16.33
N PRO A 24 -11.53 -26.24 15.66
CA PRO A 24 -10.43 -25.58 14.99
C PRO A 24 -11.01 -24.50 14.05
N HIS A 25 -10.42 -23.31 14.07
CA HIS A 25 -10.83 -22.22 13.20
C HIS A 25 -10.85 -22.75 11.77
N ARG A 26 -11.97 -22.60 11.05
CA ARG A 26 -12.22 -23.21 9.72
C ARG A 26 -11.05 -23.05 8.73
N ALA A 27 -10.27 -21.98 8.86
CA ALA A 27 -9.10 -21.69 8.03
C ALA A 27 -7.94 -22.69 8.21
N PHE A 28 -7.76 -23.27 9.40
CA PHE A 28 -6.63 -24.17 9.71
C PHE A 28 -7.03 -25.64 9.82
N ALA A 29 -8.33 -25.95 9.92
CA ALA A 29 -8.78 -27.31 10.15
C ALA A 29 -8.38 -28.27 9.01
N TYR A 30 -8.27 -27.79 7.76
CA TYR A 30 -7.96 -28.63 6.60
C TYR A 30 -7.22 -27.87 5.47
N LEU A 31 -6.11 -27.19 5.77
CA LEU A 31 -5.24 -26.68 4.70
C LEU A 31 -4.48 -27.86 4.05
N ARG A 32 -5.17 -28.65 3.23
CA ARG A 32 -4.54 -29.69 2.41
C ARG A 32 -3.93 -29.03 1.18
N VAL A 33 -2.71 -28.54 1.33
CA VAL A 33 -1.92 -28.04 0.20
C VAL A 33 -1.51 -29.25 -0.64
N GLY A 34 -2.25 -29.53 -1.69
CA GLY A 34 -1.88 -30.53 -2.67
C GLY A 34 -0.85 -30.01 -3.66
N PHE A 35 -0.21 -30.91 -4.38
CA PHE A 35 0.77 -30.57 -5.42
C PHE A 35 0.15 -29.68 -6.52
N LYS A 36 -1.13 -29.90 -6.83
CA LYS A 36 -1.87 -29.10 -7.82
C LYS A 36 -1.99 -27.63 -7.39
N GLU A 37 -2.27 -27.38 -6.12
CA GLU A 37 -2.44 -26.04 -5.56
C GLU A 37 -1.12 -25.28 -5.59
N VAL A 38 -0.01 -25.95 -5.23
CA VAL A 38 1.34 -25.39 -5.34
C VAL A 38 1.69 -25.08 -6.80
N PHE A 39 1.42 -26.00 -7.72
CA PHE A 39 1.67 -25.78 -9.14
C PHE A 39 0.89 -24.57 -9.68
N ILE A 40 -0.41 -24.47 -9.36
CA ILE A 40 -1.24 -23.32 -9.76
C ILE A 40 -0.71 -22.03 -9.14
N ALA A 41 -0.35 -22.05 -7.85
CA ALA A 41 0.19 -20.87 -7.18
C ALA A 41 1.48 -20.40 -7.86
N THR A 42 2.45 -21.30 -8.07
CA THR A 42 3.71 -20.99 -8.76
C THR A 42 3.47 -20.50 -10.19
N ALA A 43 2.60 -21.15 -10.95
CA ALA A 43 2.27 -20.74 -12.32
C ALA A 43 1.63 -19.34 -12.37
N LEU A 44 0.78 -18.99 -11.40
CA LEU A 44 0.21 -17.65 -11.30
C LEU A 44 1.27 -16.61 -10.90
N VAL A 45 2.13 -16.91 -9.93
CA VAL A 45 3.23 -16.00 -9.55
C VAL A 45 4.13 -15.73 -10.74
N VAL A 46 4.62 -16.77 -11.41
CA VAL A 46 5.53 -16.63 -12.55
C VAL A 46 4.85 -15.89 -13.71
N SER A 47 3.61 -16.22 -14.04
CA SER A 47 2.91 -15.60 -15.17
C SER A 47 2.63 -14.11 -14.94
N PHE A 48 2.15 -13.71 -13.75
CA PHE A 48 1.94 -12.30 -13.45
C PHE A 48 3.24 -11.51 -13.28
N THR A 49 4.27 -12.09 -12.67
CA THR A 49 5.59 -11.45 -12.57
C THR A 49 6.18 -11.23 -13.96
N TYR A 50 6.13 -12.24 -14.83
CA TYR A 50 6.58 -12.10 -16.22
C TYR A 50 5.75 -11.04 -16.96
N ALA A 51 4.43 -11.09 -16.88
CA ALA A 51 3.56 -10.08 -17.48
C ALA A 51 3.87 -8.66 -16.96
N TRP A 52 4.18 -8.51 -15.67
CA TRP A 52 4.55 -7.23 -15.08
C TRP A 52 5.80 -6.63 -15.74
N PHE A 53 6.84 -7.43 -15.98
CA PHE A 53 8.04 -6.96 -16.68
C PHE A 53 7.74 -6.42 -18.09
N TYR A 54 6.82 -7.06 -18.84
CA TYR A 54 6.37 -6.53 -20.14
C TYR A 54 5.50 -5.28 -20.02
N LEU A 55 4.77 -5.15 -18.90
CA LEU A 55 3.89 -4.02 -18.65
C LEU A 55 4.61 -2.77 -18.10
N LEU A 56 5.85 -2.88 -17.59
CA LEU A 56 6.59 -1.74 -17.03
C LEU A 56 6.69 -0.55 -18.00
N ALA A 57 7.09 -0.79 -19.26
CA ALA A 57 7.22 0.26 -20.26
C ALA A 57 5.88 0.93 -20.67
N PRO A 58 4.79 0.19 -20.99
CA PRO A 58 3.50 0.82 -21.25
C PRO A 58 2.92 1.51 -20.00
N VAL A 59 3.13 0.97 -18.80
CA VAL A 59 2.69 1.60 -17.54
C VAL A 59 3.41 2.92 -17.32
N GLY A 60 4.74 2.97 -17.50
CA GLY A 60 5.50 4.22 -17.40
C GLY A 60 5.03 5.28 -18.39
N ARG A 61 4.69 4.88 -19.63
CA ARG A 61 4.09 5.78 -20.64
C ARG A 61 2.71 6.28 -20.22
N PHE A 62 1.84 5.40 -19.73
CA PHE A 62 0.52 5.75 -19.21
C PHE A 62 0.64 6.75 -18.05
N TRP A 63 1.51 6.49 -17.09
CA TRP A 63 1.77 7.42 -15.98
C TRP A 63 2.27 8.77 -16.50
N GLY A 64 3.17 8.78 -17.48
CA GLY A 64 3.64 10.01 -18.12
C GLY A 64 2.53 10.82 -18.79
N GLN A 65 1.56 10.15 -19.42
CA GLN A 65 0.39 10.81 -20.00
C GLN A 65 -0.50 11.44 -18.93
N VAL A 66 -0.75 10.72 -17.82
CA VAL A 66 -1.53 11.25 -16.69
C VAL A 66 -0.85 12.49 -16.10
N PHE A 67 0.45 12.41 -15.84
CA PHE A 67 1.24 13.55 -15.35
C PHE A 67 1.18 14.73 -16.33
N THR A 68 1.36 14.48 -17.62
CA THR A 68 1.34 15.53 -18.66
C THR A 68 -0.02 16.22 -18.72
N TYR A 69 -1.10 15.42 -18.71
CA TYR A 69 -2.47 15.93 -18.73
C TYR A 69 -2.74 16.83 -17.52
N TRP A 70 -2.47 16.35 -16.31
CA TRP A 70 -2.77 17.09 -15.09
C TRP A 70 -1.84 18.27 -14.85
N THR A 71 -0.58 18.20 -15.30
CA THR A 71 0.35 19.35 -15.21
C THR A 71 -0.22 20.51 -16.01
N LYS A 72 -0.72 20.22 -17.22
CA LYS A 72 -1.40 21.21 -18.06
C LYS A 72 -2.73 21.67 -17.48
N ALA A 73 -3.57 20.73 -17.02
CA ALA A 73 -4.92 21.05 -16.53
C ALA A 73 -4.91 21.90 -15.24
N LEU A 74 -3.96 21.64 -14.35
CA LEU A 74 -3.80 22.36 -13.07
C LEU A 74 -2.89 23.58 -13.18
N HIS A 75 -2.36 23.88 -14.38
CA HIS A 75 -1.41 24.97 -14.62
C HIS A 75 -0.20 24.91 -13.68
N LEU A 76 0.32 23.71 -13.46
CA LEU A 76 1.47 23.50 -12.60
C LEU A 76 2.74 24.04 -13.24
N GLU A 77 3.67 24.49 -12.40
CA GLU A 77 4.98 24.93 -12.85
C GLU A 77 5.84 23.72 -13.26
N GLY A 78 6.71 23.93 -14.23
CA GLY A 78 7.65 22.92 -14.72
C GLY A 78 7.14 22.09 -15.90
N LYS A 79 7.99 21.18 -16.36
CA LYS A 79 7.69 20.25 -17.47
C LYS A 79 7.77 18.82 -16.96
N VAL A 80 6.92 17.96 -17.51
CA VAL A 80 7.01 16.52 -17.25
C VAL A 80 8.24 15.97 -17.96
N VAL A 81 9.11 15.32 -17.22
CA VAL A 81 10.32 14.65 -17.71
C VAL A 81 10.24 13.19 -17.36
N MET A 82 10.80 12.34 -18.22
CA MET A 82 10.82 10.89 -18.06
C MET A 82 12.21 10.48 -17.55
N SER A 83 12.27 9.98 -16.30
CA SER A 83 13.49 9.49 -15.68
C SER A 83 13.73 8.03 -16.05
N PRO A 84 14.85 7.68 -16.72
CA PRO A 84 15.14 6.31 -17.11
C PRO A 84 15.40 5.42 -15.90
N GLN A 85 14.78 4.25 -15.89
CA GLN A 85 14.93 3.21 -14.89
C GLN A 85 15.45 1.94 -15.57
N GLN A 86 16.45 1.32 -14.96
CA GLN A 86 17.02 0.06 -15.42
C GLN A 86 17.06 -0.92 -14.26
N TRP A 87 16.21 -1.95 -14.30
CA TRP A 87 16.24 -3.03 -13.31
C TRP A 87 17.16 -4.17 -13.78
N THR A 88 17.10 -4.48 -15.08
CA THR A 88 17.96 -5.45 -15.76
C THR A 88 18.23 -4.96 -17.18
N ASP A 89 19.06 -5.67 -17.94
CA ASP A 89 19.32 -5.32 -19.34
C ASP A 89 18.06 -5.33 -20.21
N HIS A 90 17.07 -6.16 -19.85
CA HIS A 90 15.82 -6.33 -20.58
C HIS A 90 14.62 -5.59 -19.95
N ALA A 91 14.75 -5.11 -18.72
CA ALA A 91 13.69 -4.38 -17.99
C ALA A 91 14.05 -2.89 -17.89
N ARG A 92 13.93 -2.19 -19.03
CA ARG A 92 14.12 -0.74 -19.14
C ARG A 92 12.77 -0.06 -19.28
N PHE A 93 12.51 0.92 -18.44
CA PHE A 93 11.28 1.71 -18.46
C PHE A 93 11.59 3.11 -17.95
N ASN A 94 10.63 4.02 -18.10
CA ASN A 94 10.81 5.40 -17.67
C ASN A 94 9.68 5.79 -16.71
N LEU A 95 10.03 6.53 -15.66
CA LEU A 95 9.07 7.07 -14.70
C LEU A 95 8.93 8.58 -14.86
N PRO A 96 7.70 9.11 -14.90
CA PRO A 96 7.49 10.55 -15.01
C PRO A 96 7.79 11.26 -13.70
N TYR A 97 8.24 12.50 -13.82
CA TYR A 97 8.24 13.47 -12.73
C TYR A 97 8.05 14.88 -13.29
N VAL A 98 7.61 15.82 -12.45
CA VAL A 98 7.55 17.23 -12.84
C VAL A 98 8.86 17.89 -12.45
N ALA A 99 9.57 18.44 -13.44
CA ALA A 99 10.83 19.18 -13.24
C ALA A 99 10.53 20.58 -12.71
N ALA A 100 10.11 20.65 -11.44
CA ALA A 100 9.83 21.86 -10.69
C ALA A 100 10.33 21.72 -9.25
N GLY A 101 10.60 22.86 -8.61
CA GLY A 101 10.90 22.89 -7.18
C GLY A 101 9.66 22.64 -6.33
N GLY A 102 9.86 22.23 -5.09
CA GLY A 102 8.81 22.31 -4.07
C GLY A 102 8.55 23.77 -3.69
N GLY A 103 7.30 24.09 -3.34
CA GLY A 103 6.94 25.40 -2.84
C GLY A 103 7.62 25.68 -1.50
N PRO A 104 8.04 26.93 -1.25
CA PRO A 104 8.69 27.29 -0.01
C PRO A 104 7.73 27.11 1.19
N VAL A 105 8.31 27.01 2.39
CA VAL A 105 7.54 27.07 3.63
C VAL A 105 7.29 28.54 3.96
N ASP A 106 6.16 29.04 3.49
CA ASP A 106 5.70 30.40 3.76
C ASP A 106 5.22 30.56 5.23
N PRO A 107 5.51 31.69 5.92
CA PRO A 107 5.08 31.91 7.29
C PRO A 107 3.57 31.79 7.52
N HIS A 108 2.73 32.22 6.57
CA HIS A 108 1.28 32.09 6.70
C HIS A 108 0.87 30.62 6.62
N THR A 109 1.44 29.89 5.66
CA THR A 109 1.17 28.44 5.51
C THR A 109 1.60 27.67 6.77
N TRP A 110 2.75 28.03 7.35
CA TRP A 110 3.24 27.43 8.58
C TRP A 110 2.28 27.67 9.74
N TRP A 111 1.85 28.92 9.97
CA TRP A 111 0.93 29.25 11.07
C TRP A 111 -0.43 28.60 10.93
N ILE A 112 -1.02 28.65 9.72
CA ILE A 112 -2.32 28.00 9.44
C ILE A 112 -2.21 26.50 9.72
N THR A 113 -1.15 25.86 9.24
CA THR A 113 -0.93 24.43 9.42
C THR A 113 -0.67 24.09 10.90
N GLY A 114 0.05 24.95 11.63
CA GLY A 114 0.29 24.80 13.06
C GLY A 114 -0.99 24.87 13.87
N VAL A 115 -1.81 25.90 13.65
CA VAL A 115 -3.12 26.04 14.31
C VAL A 115 -4.03 24.87 13.96
N ALA A 116 -4.09 24.47 12.69
CA ALA A 116 -4.87 23.32 12.25
C ALA A 116 -4.39 22.01 12.92
N THR A 117 -3.07 21.81 13.03
CA THR A 117 -2.49 20.62 13.69
C THR A 117 -2.87 20.56 15.17
N LEU A 118 -2.79 21.69 15.88
CA LEU A 118 -3.22 21.78 17.28
C LEU A 118 -4.73 21.59 17.44
N ALA A 119 -5.53 22.15 16.53
CA ALA A 119 -6.98 21.96 16.53
C ALA A 119 -7.35 20.50 16.31
N VAL A 120 -6.75 19.81 15.34
CA VAL A 120 -6.95 18.37 15.12
C VAL A 120 -6.55 17.58 16.35
N PHE A 121 -5.43 17.91 16.99
CA PHE A 121 -5.01 17.27 18.24
C PHE A 121 -6.05 17.44 19.35
N ALA A 122 -6.56 18.66 19.55
CA ALA A 122 -7.60 18.95 20.52
C ALA A 122 -8.89 18.17 20.22
N VAL A 123 -9.31 18.10 18.94
CA VAL A 123 -10.48 17.30 18.51
C VAL A 123 -10.33 15.84 18.91
N THR A 124 -9.11 15.28 18.90
CA THR A 124 -8.90 13.87 19.30
C THR A 124 -9.28 13.55 20.74
N TYR A 125 -9.43 14.55 21.63
CA TYR A 125 -9.89 14.34 23.01
C TYR A 125 -11.42 14.27 23.14
N PHE A 126 -12.15 14.68 22.09
CA PHE A 126 -13.61 14.64 22.05
C PHE A 126 -14.17 13.44 21.28
N ILE A 127 -13.28 12.59 20.74
CA ILE A 127 -13.68 11.38 20.00
C ILE A 127 -14.03 10.27 21.00
N SER A 128 -15.19 9.64 20.82
CA SER A 128 -15.64 8.50 21.63
C SER A 128 -14.68 7.30 21.54
N GLU A 129 -14.59 6.51 22.60
CA GLU A 129 -13.72 5.32 22.69
C GLU A 129 -14.01 4.26 21.60
N GLU A 130 -15.24 4.23 21.06
CA GLU A 130 -15.63 3.36 19.94
C GLU A 130 -14.84 3.65 18.67
N TYR A 131 -14.33 4.87 18.50
CA TYR A 131 -13.54 5.32 17.34
C TYR A 131 -12.04 5.38 17.66
N THR A 132 -11.58 4.58 18.62
CA THR A 132 -10.16 4.49 19.00
C THR A 132 -9.18 4.35 17.82
N PRO A 133 -9.42 3.56 16.76
CA PRO A 133 -8.49 3.49 15.62
C PRO A 133 -8.32 4.84 14.91
N TRP A 134 -9.41 5.59 14.73
CA TRP A 134 -9.39 6.90 14.10
C TRP A 134 -8.69 7.93 14.97
N MET A 135 -8.92 7.89 16.28
CA MET A 135 -8.23 8.74 17.24
C MET A 135 -6.70 8.55 17.16
N TYR A 136 -6.22 7.31 17.13
CA TYR A 136 -4.78 7.03 17.01
C TYR A 136 -4.22 7.42 15.65
N LEU A 137 -4.97 7.21 14.56
CA LEU A 137 -4.57 7.68 13.23
C LEU A 137 -4.39 9.20 13.20
N LEU A 138 -5.37 9.95 13.72
CA LEU A 138 -5.28 11.41 13.78
C LEU A 138 -4.11 11.89 14.63
N ARG A 139 -3.89 11.27 15.80
CA ARG A 139 -2.74 11.60 16.66
C ARG A 139 -1.40 11.28 16.00
N PHE A 140 -1.32 10.20 15.23
CA PHE A 140 -0.14 9.88 14.43
C PHE A 140 0.11 10.92 13.34
N LEU A 141 -0.92 11.36 12.62
CA LEU A 141 -0.81 12.44 11.62
C LEU A 141 -0.37 13.75 12.26
N VAL A 142 -0.94 14.11 13.42
CA VAL A 142 -0.54 15.28 14.21
C VAL A 142 0.93 15.18 14.61
N LEU A 143 1.40 14.01 15.03
CA LEU A 143 2.80 13.81 15.43
C LEU A 143 3.74 14.05 14.23
N ILE A 144 3.43 13.48 13.07
CA ILE A 144 4.24 13.69 11.86
C ILE A 144 4.21 15.16 11.44
N GLN A 145 3.03 15.78 11.36
CA GLN A 145 2.92 17.17 10.95
C GLN A 145 3.56 18.13 11.97
N GLY A 146 3.40 17.84 13.26
CA GLY A 146 4.02 18.60 14.35
C GLY A 146 5.54 18.54 14.30
N THR A 147 6.11 17.36 14.09
CA THR A 147 7.57 17.23 13.91
C THR A 147 8.06 17.93 12.64
N ALA A 148 7.30 17.89 11.54
CA ALA A 148 7.60 18.67 10.34
C ALA A 148 7.61 20.18 10.61
N LEU A 149 6.57 20.70 11.27
CA LEU A 149 6.48 22.13 11.65
C LEU A 149 7.68 22.57 12.48
N VAL A 150 8.07 21.79 13.50
CA VAL A 150 9.26 22.06 14.32
C VAL A 150 10.53 22.01 13.47
N TYR A 151 10.69 20.98 12.63
CA TYR A 151 11.87 20.82 11.78
C TYR A 151 12.07 22.03 10.85
N PHE A 152 11.01 22.47 10.15
CA PHE A 152 11.10 23.57 9.18
C PHE A 152 11.33 24.94 9.84
N VAL A 153 11.11 25.11 11.15
CA VAL A 153 11.54 26.32 11.86
C VAL A 153 13.05 26.38 12.02
N PHE A 154 13.68 25.26 12.36
CA PHE A 154 15.10 25.24 12.74
C PHE A 154 16.05 24.82 11.60
N PHE A 155 15.57 24.01 10.65
CA PHE A 155 16.41 23.29 9.70
C PHE A 155 15.91 23.35 8.25
N ALA A 156 15.02 24.28 7.89
CA ALA A 156 14.45 24.38 6.54
C ALA A 156 15.51 24.37 5.41
N ALA A 157 16.61 25.10 5.58
CA ALA A 157 17.68 25.20 4.57
C ALA A 157 18.46 23.89 4.36
N ARG A 158 18.32 22.91 5.26
CA ARG A 158 19.02 21.61 5.20
C ARG A 158 18.11 20.48 4.73
N PHE A 159 16.90 20.78 4.28
CA PHE A 159 15.95 19.75 3.86
C PHE A 159 16.50 19.01 2.63
N PRO A 160 16.80 17.69 2.73
CA PRO A 160 17.61 16.99 1.72
C PRO A 160 16.78 16.43 0.55
N HIS A 161 15.47 16.67 0.52
CA HIS A 161 14.57 16.10 -0.48
C HIS A 161 14.05 17.18 -1.42
N ASP A 162 14.16 16.91 -2.72
CA ASP A 162 13.51 17.69 -3.76
C ASP A 162 12.27 16.99 -4.30
N LEU A 163 11.42 17.74 -4.97
CA LEU A 163 10.17 17.23 -5.53
C LEU A 163 10.39 16.19 -6.66
N PRO A 164 11.34 16.38 -7.58
CA PRO A 164 11.66 15.37 -8.60
C PRO A 164 12.08 14.03 -8.02
N SER A 165 13.08 14.01 -7.13
CA SER A 165 13.61 12.75 -6.57
C SER A 165 12.58 12.10 -5.68
N TYR A 166 11.79 12.87 -4.93
CA TYR A 166 10.65 12.35 -4.19
C TYR A 166 9.67 11.59 -5.11
N THR A 167 9.23 12.23 -6.19
CA THR A 167 8.21 11.68 -7.10
C THR A 167 8.70 10.41 -7.79
N VAL A 168 9.93 10.43 -8.32
CA VAL A 168 10.55 9.25 -8.93
C VAL A 168 10.69 8.13 -7.90
N SER A 169 11.16 8.42 -6.68
CA SER A 169 11.33 7.40 -5.63
C SER A 169 10.02 6.75 -5.23
N MET A 170 8.95 7.55 -5.11
CA MET A 170 7.60 7.07 -4.81
C MET A 170 7.05 6.16 -5.91
N LEU A 171 7.14 6.57 -7.17
CA LEU A 171 6.70 5.76 -8.31
C LEU A 171 7.54 4.50 -8.46
N TYR A 172 8.85 4.58 -8.20
CA TYR A 172 9.75 3.44 -8.18
C TYR A 172 9.35 2.42 -7.12
N PHE A 173 9.09 2.86 -5.88
CA PHE A 173 8.52 2.01 -4.84
C PHE A 173 7.21 1.37 -5.30
N GLY A 174 6.31 2.16 -5.92
CA GLY A 174 5.06 1.65 -6.49
C GLY A 174 5.28 0.52 -7.49
N THR A 175 6.25 0.66 -8.41
CA THR A 175 6.55 -0.41 -9.37
C THR A 175 7.04 -1.70 -8.71
N ILE A 176 7.81 -1.59 -7.63
CA ILE A 176 8.25 -2.75 -6.82
C ILE A 176 7.05 -3.38 -6.12
N LEU A 177 6.22 -2.57 -5.46
CA LEU A 177 5.05 -3.05 -4.73
C LEU A 177 4.09 -3.82 -5.65
N ILE A 178 3.76 -3.27 -6.83
CA ILE A 178 2.93 -3.95 -7.82
C ILE A 178 3.56 -5.28 -8.25
N GLY A 179 4.88 -5.29 -8.50
CA GLY A 179 5.60 -6.51 -8.86
C GLY A 179 5.64 -7.57 -7.74
N LEU A 180 5.56 -7.15 -6.48
CA LEU A 180 5.51 -8.05 -5.33
C LEU A 180 4.11 -8.62 -5.05
N ILE A 181 3.04 -8.04 -5.58
CA ILE A 181 1.65 -8.52 -5.34
C ILE A 181 1.48 -10.01 -5.65
N PRO A 182 1.87 -10.52 -6.83
CA PRO A 182 1.73 -11.95 -7.13
C PRO A 182 2.45 -12.81 -6.11
N LEU A 183 3.66 -12.41 -5.69
CA LEU A 183 4.45 -13.13 -4.70
C LEU A 183 3.79 -13.14 -3.32
N ILE A 184 3.34 -11.98 -2.84
CA ILE A 184 2.62 -11.85 -1.57
C ILE A 184 1.35 -12.71 -1.59
N LEU A 185 0.55 -12.63 -2.65
CA LEU A 185 -0.65 -13.46 -2.82
C LEU A 185 -0.30 -14.95 -2.98
N GLY A 186 0.85 -15.29 -3.56
CA GLY A 186 1.38 -16.65 -3.63
C GLY A 186 1.56 -17.27 -2.25
N PHE A 187 2.15 -16.51 -1.32
CA PHE A 187 2.40 -16.97 0.05
C PHE A 187 1.19 -16.85 0.98
N THR A 188 0.19 -16.03 0.65
CA THR A 188 -0.93 -15.73 1.55
C THR A 188 -2.28 -16.22 1.04
N TYR A 189 -2.64 -15.95 -0.22
CA TYR A 189 -3.98 -16.17 -0.77
C TYR A 189 -4.09 -17.44 -1.62
N TYR A 190 -3.07 -17.74 -2.44
CA TYR A 190 -3.11 -18.85 -3.38
C TYR A 190 -3.06 -20.23 -2.70
N LEU A 191 -2.65 -20.28 -1.43
CA LEU A 191 -2.65 -21.50 -0.61
C LEU A 191 -4.06 -21.95 -0.20
N PHE A 192 -5.06 -21.07 -0.29
CA PHE A 192 -6.45 -21.40 0.04
C PHE A 192 -7.19 -22.06 -1.13
N ASP A 193 -8.24 -22.81 -0.80
CA ASP A 193 -9.15 -23.51 -1.71
C ASP A 193 -10.14 -22.55 -2.42
N PHE A 194 -9.58 -21.56 -3.11
CA PHE A 194 -10.30 -20.69 -4.02
C PHE A 194 -10.16 -21.16 -5.45
N SER A 195 -11.19 -20.91 -6.25
CA SER A 195 -11.16 -21.21 -7.68
C SER A 195 -10.02 -20.46 -8.36
N PHE A 196 -9.49 -21.03 -9.45
CA PHE A 196 -8.47 -20.39 -10.28
C PHE A 196 -8.87 -18.96 -10.68
N PHE A 197 -10.11 -18.77 -11.11
CA PHE A 197 -10.63 -17.45 -11.50
C PHE A 197 -10.59 -16.44 -10.36
N LYS A 198 -10.87 -16.83 -9.12
CA LYS A 198 -10.77 -15.92 -7.97
C LYS A 198 -9.32 -15.49 -7.74
N LYS A 199 -8.38 -16.43 -7.79
CA LYS A 199 -6.95 -16.13 -7.65
C LYS A 199 -6.49 -15.18 -8.76
N LEU A 200 -6.86 -15.47 -10.01
CA LEU A 200 -6.57 -14.63 -11.17
C LEU A 200 -7.15 -13.22 -11.04
N THR A 201 -8.45 -13.12 -10.73
CA THR A 201 -9.17 -11.84 -10.65
C THR A 201 -8.64 -10.97 -9.52
N LEU A 202 -8.40 -11.52 -8.32
CA LEU A 202 -7.88 -10.73 -7.20
C LEU A 202 -6.51 -10.13 -7.53
N THR A 203 -5.62 -10.93 -8.13
CA THR A 203 -4.28 -10.47 -8.50
C THR A 203 -4.34 -9.42 -9.60
N ALA A 204 -5.10 -9.67 -10.66
CA ALA A 204 -5.27 -8.71 -11.75
C ALA A 204 -5.92 -7.41 -11.27
N MET A 205 -6.96 -7.47 -10.43
CA MET A 205 -7.60 -6.30 -9.85
C MET A 205 -6.66 -5.52 -8.94
N SER A 206 -5.89 -6.21 -8.08
CA SER A 206 -4.95 -5.54 -7.16
C SER A 206 -3.85 -4.80 -7.92
N MET A 207 -3.21 -5.48 -8.88
CA MET A 207 -2.19 -4.85 -9.71
C MET A 207 -2.78 -3.74 -10.58
N GLY A 208 -3.90 -4.01 -11.26
CA GLY A 208 -4.57 -3.04 -12.14
C GLY A 208 -5.03 -1.80 -11.41
N TYR A 209 -5.58 -1.96 -10.20
CA TYR A 209 -6.00 -0.84 -9.37
C TYR A 209 -4.81 0.05 -9.02
N LEU A 210 -3.70 -0.50 -8.53
CA LEU A 210 -2.51 0.29 -8.18
C LEU A 210 -1.85 0.95 -9.40
N ILE A 211 -1.83 0.27 -10.56
CA ILE A 211 -1.36 0.86 -11.83
C ILE A 211 -2.16 2.13 -12.16
N VAL A 212 -3.47 2.10 -11.97
CA VAL A 212 -4.33 3.26 -12.23
C VAL A 212 -4.17 4.29 -11.12
N PHE A 213 -4.13 3.88 -9.86
CA PHE A 213 -4.19 4.74 -8.68
C PHE A 213 -2.91 5.58 -8.47
N PHE A 214 -1.72 4.97 -8.57
CA PHE A 214 -0.45 5.63 -8.30
C PHE A 214 -0.20 6.93 -9.07
N PRO A 215 -0.42 7.03 -10.38
CA PRO A 215 -0.16 8.28 -11.08
C PRO A 215 -1.07 9.41 -10.59
N PHE A 216 -2.29 9.14 -10.15
CA PHE A 216 -3.16 10.19 -9.58
C PHE A 216 -2.76 10.54 -8.14
N GLN A 217 -2.42 9.55 -7.31
CA GLN A 217 -1.93 9.79 -5.94
C GLN A 217 -0.68 10.67 -5.96
N TYR A 218 0.33 10.29 -6.74
CA TYR A 218 1.59 11.02 -6.75
C TYR A 218 1.49 12.34 -7.53
N MET A 219 0.54 12.47 -8.46
CA MET A 219 0.22 13.77 -9.04
C MET A 219 -0.45 14.72 -8.04
N LEU A 220 -1.32 14.20 -7.17
CA LEU A 220 -1.88 14.97 -6.06
C LEU A 220 -0.76 15.43 -5.10
N HIS A 221 0.22 14.55 -4.82
CA HIS A 221 1.38 14.93 -4.01
C HIS A 221 2.17 16.06 -4.67
N VAL A 222 2.46 15.97 -5.97
CA VAL A 222 3.13 17.04 -6.72
C VAL A 222 2.36 18.35 -6.61
N TYR A 223 1.04 18.32 -6.82
CA TYR A 223 0.19 19.51 -6.70
C TYR A 223 0.28 20.15 -5.30
N MET A 224 0.25 19.36 -4.23
CA MET A 224 0.35 19.87 -2.87
C MET A 224 1.76 20.39 -2.56
N LEU A 225 2.79 19.67 -3.01
CA LEU A 225 4.19 19.99 -2.70
C LEU A 225 4.74 21.17 -3.48
N GLN A 226 4.20 21.48 -4.67
CA GLN A 226 4.48 22.74 -5.35
C GLN A 226 3.95 23.95 -4.57
N ARG A 227 2.91 23.77 -3.74
CA ARG A 227 2.40 24.85 -2.88
C ARG A 227 3.21 24.98 -1.59
N SER A 228 3.54 23.86 -0.95
CA SER A 228 4.46 23.88 0.18
C SER A 228 5.08 22.51 0.44
N ILE A 229 6.40 22.49 0.58
CA ILE A 229 7.15 21.28 0.96
C ILE A 229 6.91 20.85 2.40
N LEU A 230 6.27 21.70 3.21
CA LEU A 230 5.89 21.42 4.61
C LEU A 230 5.08 20.13 4.78
N PHE A 231 4.29 19.75 3.75
CA PHE A 231 3.43 18.57 3.78
C PHE A 231 4.16 17.28 3.37
N MET A 232 5.40 17.35 2.88
CA MET A 232 6.13 16.18 2.36
C MET A 232 6.23 15.03 3.36
N PRO A 233 6.54 15.25 4.65
CA PRO A 233 6.62 14.15 5.61
C PRO A 233 5.28 13.42 5.80
N VAL A 234 4.17 14.15 5.92
CA VAL A 234 2.84 13.54 6.06
C VAL A 234 2.44 12.79 4.80
N LEU A 235 2.68 13.38 3.62
CA LEU A 235 2.42 12.73 2.34
C LEU A 235 3.29 11.49 2.15
N TYR A 236 4.54 11.50 2.60
CA TYR A 236 5.42 10.34 2.56
C TYR A 236 4.96 9.22 3.50
N PHE A 237 4.77 9.52 4.78
CA PHE A 237 4.54 8.51 5.81
C PHE A 237 3.11 7.98 5.85
N ALA A 238 2.11 8.82 5.57
CA ALA A 238 0.71 8.43 5.69
C ALA A 238 0.05 8.20 4.34
N PHE A 239 0.26 9.09 3.38
CA PHE A 239 -0.45 9.07 2.08
C PHE A 239 0.37 8.52 0.91
N GLY A 240 1.57 8.01 1.18
CA GLY A 240 2.45 7.39 0.20
C GLY A 240 2.42 5.86 0.34
N PRO A 241 3.60 5.20 0.49
CA PRO A 241 3.70 3.75 0.62
C PRO A 241 2.75 3.10 1.64
N PHE A 242 2.49 3.78 2.76
CA PHE A 242 1.58 3.27 3.79
C PHE A 242 0.14 3.13 3.28
N LEU A 243 -0.37 4.16 2.59
CA LEU A 243 -1.69 4.11 1.97
C LEU A 243 -1.74 3.05 0.87
N ASP A 244 -0.70 2.93 0.05
CA ASP A 244 -0.61 1.92 -1.01
C ASP A 244 -0.78 0.50 -0.44
N VAL A 245 -0.11 0.22 0.69
CA VAL A 245 -0.23 -1.05 1.39
C VAL A 245 -1.63 -1.23 1.98
N LEU A 246 -2.23 -0.20 2.58
CA LEU A 246 -3.60 -0.28 3.11
C LEU A 246 -4.64 -0.58 2.02
N VAL A 247 -4.51 0.05 0.85
CA VAL A 247 -5.35 -0.23 -0.31
C VAL A 247 -5.21 -1.70 -0.71
N PHE A 248 -3.98 -2.21 -0.84
CA PHE A 248 -3.75 -3.61 -1.14
C PHE A 248 -4.34 -4.55 -0.07
N VAL A 249 -4.13 -4.27 1.21
CA VAL A 249 -4.69 -5.05 2.32
C VAL A 249 -6.22 -5.04 2.30
N SER A 250 -6.83 -3.92 1.91
CA SER A 250 -8.29 -3.81 1.75
C SER A 250 -8.80 -4.71 0.63
N LEU A 251 -8.13 -4.69 -0.54
CA LEU A 251 -8.46 -5.58 -1.66
C LEU A 251 -8.24 -7.05 -1.30
N TYR A 252 -7.15 -7.38 -0.61
CA TYR A 252 -6.87 -8.70 -0.08
C TYR A 252 -7.98 -9.16 0.87
N SER A 253 -8.37 -8.32 1.83
CA SER A 253 -9.42 -8.63 2.80
C SER A 253 -10.77 -8.86 2.13
N TRP A 254 -11.07 -8.07 1.09
CA TRP A 254 -12.23 -8.29 0.24
C TRP A 254 -12.15 -9.64 -0.50
N GLY A 255 -11.00 -9.99 -1.09
CA GLY A 255 -10.78 -11.31 -1.70
C GLY A 255 -10.97 -12.46 -0.71
N MET A 256 -10.49 -12.30 0.52
CA MET A 256 -10.66 -13.28 1.60
C MET A 256 -12.12 -13.45 2.06
N SER A 257 -13.00 -12.49 1.77
CA SER A 257 -14.44 -12.60 2.06
C SER A 257 -15.21 -13.49 1.07
N TRP A 258 -14.59 -13.89 -0.04
CA TRP A 258 -15.26 -14.70 -1.06
C TRP A 258 -15.52 -16.14 -0.59
N LYS A 259 -16.56 -16.78 -1.13
CA LYS A 259 -16.87 -18.19 -0.81
C LYS A 259 -15.76 -19.13 -1.31
N SER A 260 -15.25 -20.05 -0.49
CA SER A 260 -14.32 -21.10 -0.94
C SER A 260 -15.03 -22.15 -1.81
N GLN A 261 -14.27 -22.97 -2.54
CA GLN A 261 -14.85 -24.04 -3.37
C GLN A 261 -15.39 -25.21 -2.56
N GLY A 262 -14.83 -25.45 -1.37
CA GLY A 262 -15.36 -26.42 -0.43
C GLY A 262 -16.84 -26.19 -0.12
N LYS A 263 -17.71 -26.98 -0.77
CA LYS A 263 -19.02 -27.32 -0.20
C LYS A 263 -18.75 -27.79 1.22
N LEU A 264 -19.32 -27.09 2.19
CA LEU A 264 -19.53 -27.66 3.50
C LEU A 264 -20.38 -28.91 3.27
N VAL A 265 -19.74 -30.08 3.27
CA VAL A 265 -20.45 -31.31 3.58
C VAL A 265 -20.84 -31.13 5.03
N ALA A 266 -22.08 -30.68 5.22
CA ALA A 266 -22.76 -30.67 6.51
C ALA A 266 -23.01 -32.12 6.94
#